data_AF-A0AB34JAH9-F1
#
_entry.id   AF-A0AB34JAH9-F1
#
_cell.length_a   1.000
_cell.length_b   1.000
_cell.length_c   1.000
_cell.angle_alpha   90.00
_cell.angle_beta   90.00
_cell.angle_gamma   90.00
#
_symmetry.space_group_name_H-M   'P 1'
#
loop_
_entity.id
_entity.type
_entity.pdbx_description
1 polymer ?
#
loop_
_entity_poly.entity_id
_entity_poly.type
_entity_poly.pdbx_seq_one_letter_code
_entity_poly.pdbx_strand_id
1 'polypeptide(L)'
;MEKNQWCCMLLCNYDRPDHEGDHRMVGSNQWEVGDILRASTAAPTYFQPVTVDGRTYVDGGLAANNPTMHAILEAGCIWPQRRIGCVVSLGCGKSSYGGAKSSGTLYWVSQLMAIAVSTEKVHESVRALTHNLNINYWRIDPDEPSGDAALDESSPGRITAMRQATREYLQSNSAELDQMCLALLQLTWHPSAFSTINSLLKKSSLQSDVQRAMQQLIVNHATQRQLSE
;
A
#
# COMPACT_ATOMS: atom_id res chain seq x y z
N MET A 1 -28.43 8.07 -3.99
CA MET A 1 -27.73 7.04 -4.81
C MET A 1 -28.78 6.28 -5.59
N GLU A 2 -28.63 6.20 -6.92
CA GLU A 2 -29.49 5.37 -7.76
C GLU A 2 -29.31 3.89 -7.40
N LYS A 3 -30.40 3.11 -7.48
CA LYS A 3 -30.50 1.76 -6.91
C LYS A 3 -29.58 0.67 -7.48
N ASN A 4 -28.67 0.97 -8.42
CA ASN A 4 -27.85 -0.03 -9.12
C ASN A 4 -26.39 0.40 -9.39
N GLN A 5 -25.86 1.41 -8.69
CA GLN A 5 -24.48 1.85 -8.90
C GLN A 5 -23.51 1.14 -7.97
N TRP A 6 -22.52 0.44 -8.54
CA TRP A 6 -21.37 -0.07 -7.78
C TRP A 6 -20.46 1.10 -7.41
N CYS A 7 -20.02 1.14 -6.15
CA CYS A 7 -19.10 2.16 -5.65
C CYS A 7 -18.08 1.54 -4.71
N CYS A 8 -16.87 2.09 -4.67
CA CYS A 8 -15.86 1.71 -3.69
C CYS A 8 -16.23 2.27 -2.31
N MET A 9 -16.12 1.44 -1.27
CA MET A 9 -16.39 1.81 0.11
C MET A 9 -15.14 1.62 0.96
N LEU A 10 -14.80 2.62 1.77
CA LEU A 10 -13.70 2.57 2.72
C LEU A 10 -14.18 2.06 4.08
N LEU A 11 -13.61 0.95 4.54
CA LEU A 11 -13.82 0.45 5.89
C LEU A 11 -12.61 0.83 6.75
N CYS A 12 -12.83 1.46 7.90
CA CYS A 12 -11.77 2.05 8.71
C CYS A 12 -11.98 1.79 10.21
N ASN A 13 -10.93 2.00 11.00
CA ASN A 13 -10.92 1.77 12.45
C ASN A 13 -10.73 3.06 13.26
N TYR A 14 -11.02 4.21 12.66
CA TYR A 14 -10.88 5.52 13.26
C TYR A 14 -12.14 6.36 13.00
N ASP A 15 -12.35 7.35 13.85
CA ASP A 15 -13.38 8.34 13.62
C ASP A 15 -13.00 9.22 12.43
N ARG A 16 -13.97 9.37 11.55
CA ARG A 16 -13.84 10.13 10.33
C ARG A 16 -14.32 11.55 10.62
N PRO A 17 -13.44 12.56 10.77
CA PRO A 17 -13.88 13.92 11.07
C PRO A 17 -14.81 14.42 9.96
N ASP A 18 -15.87 15.13 10.35
CA ASP A 18 -16.79 15.77 9.41
C ASP A 18 -16.07 16.93 8.71
N HIS A 19 -15.87 16.79 7.41
CA HIS A 19 -15.28 17.84 6.58
C HIS A 19 -16.20 18.13 5.40
N GLU A 20 -16.47 19.41 5.16
CA GLU A 20 -17.20 19.87 3.99
C GLU A 20 -16.31 19.68 2.75
N GLY A 21 -16.67 18.72 1.89
CA GLY A 21 -15.98 18.45 0.64
C GLY A 21 -16.56 17.24 -0.09
N ASP A 22 -16.95 17.43 -1.35
CA ASP A 22 -17.70 16.48 -2.20
C ASP A 22 -16.86 15.32 -2.76
N HIS A 23 -15.68 15.05 -2.20
CA HIS A 23 -14.70 14.11 -2.75
C HIS A 23 -14.40 12.92 -1.84
N ARG A 24 -15.09 12.81 -0.70
CA ARG A 24 -14.81 11.76 0.27
C ARG A 24 -15.43 10.43 -0.16
N MET A 25 -14.65 9.36 -0.07
CA MET A 25 -15.18 8.02 -0.26
C MET A 25 -16.25 7.69 0.77
N VAL A 26 -17.33 7.06 0.32
CA VAL A 26 -18.31 6.42 1.21
C VAL A 26 -17.56 5.44 2.11
N GLY A 27 -17.86 5.43 3.41
CA GLY A 27 -17.17 4.54 4.32
C GLY A 27 -17.85 4.37 5.66
N SER A 28 -17.39 3.39 6.42
CA SER A 28 -17.90 3.04 7.75
C SER A 28 -16.74 2.68 8.69
N ASN A 29 -16.92 2.96 9.97
CA ASN A 29 -16.04 2.53 11.06
C ASN A 29 -16.77 1.70 12.13
N GLN A 30 -18.01 1.29 11.86
CA GLN A 30 -18.91 0.67 12.84
C GLN A 30 -19.02 -0.86 12.68
N TRP A 31 -18.24 -1.44 11.77
CA TRP A 31 -18.34 -2.85 11.43
C TRP A 31 -17.38 -3.70 12.25
N GLU A 32 -17.79 -4.93 12.54
CA GLU A 32 -16.89 -5.92 13.13
C GLU A 32 -15.75 -6.27 12.16
N VAL A 33 -14.56 -6.53 12.71
CA VAL A 33 -13.36 -6.85 11.91
C VAL A 33 -13.62 -8.06 11.00
N GLY A 34 -14.38 -9.05 11.45
CA GLY A 34 -14.75 -10.21 10.64
C GLY A 34 -15.52 -9.85 9.37
N ASP A 35 -16.49 -8.96 9.47
CA ASP A 35 -17.28 -8.51 8.32
C ASP A 35 -16.46 -7.63 7.37
N ILE A 36 -15.59 -6.78 7.91
CA ILE A 36 -14.66 -5.97 7.12
C ILE A 36 -13.77 -6.87 6.25
N LEU A 37 -13.13 -7.87 6.88
CA LEU A 37 -12.25 -8.78 6.18
C LEU A 37 -13.01 -9.56 5.10
N ARG A 38 -14.16 -10.16 5.46
CA ARG A 38 -14.96 -10.93 4.50
C ARG A 38 -15.43 -10.07 3.32
N ALA A 39 -15.92 -8.85 3.57
CA ALA A 39 -16.37 -7.97 2.50
C ALA A 39 -15.22 -7.54 1.59
N SER A 40 -14.05 -7.24 2.17
CA SER A 40 -12.87 -6.78 1.41
C SER A 40 -12.22 -7.87 0.57
N THR A 41 -12.32 -9.15 0.96
CA THR A 41 -11.65 -10.29 0.29
C THR A 41 -12.61 -11.23 -0.44
N ALA A 42 -13.88 -10.85 -0.61
CA ALA A 42 -14.89 -11.67 -1.27
C ALA A 42 -14.72 -11.67 -2.79
N ALA A 43 -13.62 -12.25 -3.27
CA ALA A 43 -13.27 -12.28 -4.70
C ALA A 43 -14.36 -13.01 -5.48
N PRO A 44 -14.95 -12.39 -6.53
CA PRO A 44 -15.90 -13.08 -7.38
C PRO A 44 -15.31 -14.39 -7.87
N THR A 45 -16.16 -15.40 -8.06
CA THR A 45 -15.80 -16.78 -8.44
C THR A 45 -15.08 -17.61 -7.37
N TYR A 46 -14.51 -16.98 -6.33
CA TYR A 46 -13.86 -17.67 -5.21
C TYR A 46 -14.73 -17.70 -3.95
N PHE A 47 -15.34 -16.57 -3.63
CA PHE A 47 -16.14 -16.41 -2.42
C PHE A 47 -17.51 -15.81 -2.73
N GLN A 48 -18.48 -16.13 -1.88
CA GLN A 48 -19.81 -15.53 -1.95
C GLN A 48 -19.74 -14.04 -1.54
N PRO A 49 -20.47 -13.15 -2.24
CA PRO A 49 -20.63 -11.77 -1.81
C PRO A 49 -21.16 -11.68 -0.37
N VAL A 50 -20.76 -10.62 0.34
CA VAL A 50 -21.15 -10.39 1.73
C VAL A 50 -22.27 -9.35 1.75
N THR A 51 -23.35 -9.61 2.48
CA THR A 51 -24.43 -8.63 2.66
C THR A 51 -24.46 -8.13 4.09
N VAL A 52 -24.31 -6.81 4.26
CA VAL A 52 -24.39 -6.10 5.54
C VAL A 52 -25.32 -4.91 5.35
N ASP A 53 -26.23 -4.67 6.30
CA ASP A 53 -27.21 -3.57 6.26
C ASP A 53 -28.00 -3.46 4.94
N GLY A 54 -28.33 -4.61 4.34
CA GLY A 54 -29.09 -4.68 3.09
C GLY A 54 -28.30 -4.26 1.84
N ARG A 55 -26.98 -4.08 1.94
CA ARG A 55 -26.07 -3.83 0.82
C ARG A 55 -25.15 -5.03 0.60
N THR A 56 -24.84 -5.32 -0.66
CA THR A 56 -23.97 -6.42 -1.04
C THR A 56 -22.58 -5.92 -1.43
N TYR A 57 -21.57 -6.60 -0.95
CA TYR A 57 -20.15 -6.27 -1.04
C TYR A 57 -19.37 -7.43 -1.66
N VAL A 58 -18.35 -7.07 -2.43
CA VAL A 58 -17.40 -7.96 -3.09
C VAL A 58 -16.01 -7.40 -2.92
N ASP A 59 -15.00 -8.19 -3.27
CA ASP A 59 -13.58 -7.85 -3.11
C ASP A 59 -13.21 -6.45 -3.58
N GLY A 60 -12.43 -5.76 -2.74
CA GLY A 60 -11.94 -4.41 -3.02
C GLY A 60 -11.02 -4.35 -4.23
N GLY A 61 -10.39 -5.45 -4.62
CA GLY A 61 -9.55 -5.61 -5.81
C GLY A 61 -10.27 -5.32 -7.13
N LEU A 62 -11.60 -5.41 -7.17
CA LEU A 62 -12.40 -4.97 -8.31
C LEU A 62 -12.39 -3.45 -8.53
N ALA A 63 -12.14 -2.68 -7.48
CA ALA A 63 -12.19 -1.21 -7.51
C ALA A 63 -10.82 -0.57 -7.25
N ALA A 64 -10.06 -1.12 -6.32
CA ALA A 64 -8.86 -0.52 -5.74
C ALA A 64 -7.83 -1.58 -5.32
N ASN A 65 -7.39 -2.43 -6.27
CA ASN A 65 -6.37 -3.46 -5.99
C ASN A 65 -5.01 -2.88 -5.57
N ASN A 66 -4.74 -1.61 -5.92
CA ASN A 66 -3.69 -0.80 -5.32
C ASN A 66 -4.35 0.38 -4.57
N PRO A 67 -4.57 0.29 -3.26
CA PRO A 67 -5.31 1.30 -2.51
C PRO A 67 -4.47 2.56 -2.22
N THR A 68 -3.24 2.67 -2.71
CA THR A 68 -2.29 3.73 -2.32
C THR A 68 -2.83 5.14 -2.60
N MET A 69 -3.49 5.35 -3.75
CA MET A 69 -4.11 6.65 -4.06
C MET A 69 -5.24 6.98 -3.07
N HIS A 70 -6.10 6.01 -2.78
CA HIS A 70 -7.19 6.19 -1.81
C HIS A 70 -6.67 6.47 -0.41
N ALA A 71 -5.57 5.82 0.00
CA ALA A 71 -4.92 6.06 1.27
C ALA A 71 -4.35 7.49 1.38
N ILE A 72 -3.71 8.01 0.32
CA ILE A 72 -3.20 9.38 0.28
C ILE A 72 -4.35 10.40 0.40
N LEU A 73 -5.43 10.18 -0.36
CA LEU A 73 -6.61 11.05 -0.34
C LEU A 73 -7.29 11.06 1.04
N GLU A 74 -7.50 9.89 1.65
CA GLU A 74 -8.11 9.81 2.98
C GLU A 74 -7.19 10.41 4.05
N ALA A 75 -5.87 10.21 3.98
CA ALA A 75 -4.94 10.87 4.89
C ALA A 75 -5.01 12.41 4.80
N GLY A 76 -5.18 12.95 3.59
CA GLY A 76 -5.43 14.38 3.39
C GLY A 76 -6.77 14.85 3.97
N CYS A 77 -7.79 13.98 4.01
CA CYS A 77 -9.05 14.28 4.67
C CYS A 77 -8.91 14.27 6.19
N ILE A 78 -8.20 13.30 6.78
CA ILE A 78 -8.04 13.18 8.23
C ILE A 78 -7.10 14.27 8.79
N TRP A 79 -6.03 14.59 8.05
CA TRP A 79 -5.00 15.55 8.48
C TRP A 79 -4.72 16.60 7.40
N PRO A 80 -5.66 17.53 7.12
CA PRO A 80 -5.54 18.48 6.01
C PRO A 80 -4.33 19.41 6.12
N GLN A 81 -3.82 19.63 7.33
CA GLN A 81 -2.65 20.49 7.59
C GLN A 81 -1.35 19.72 7.80
N ARG A 82 -1.38 18.38 7.73
CA ARG A 82 -0.19 17.54 7.95
C ARG A 82 0.29 16.96 6.63
N ARG A 83 1.54 17.24 6.27
CA ARG A 83 2.17 16.64 5.09
C ARG A 83 2.53 15.17 5.37
N ILE A 84 2.27 14.32 4.39
CA ILE A 84 2.76 12.93 4.39
C ILE A 84 4.26 12.96 4.09
N GLY A 85 5.08 12.37 4.96
CA GLY A 85 6.54 12.34 4.76
C GLY A 85 7.03 11.18 3.90
N CYS A 86 6.34 10.04 3.96
CA CYS A 86 6.71 8.83 3.23
C CYS A 86 5.48 7.95 2.99
N VAL A 87 5.44 7.30 1.82
CA VAL A 87 4.48 6.26 1.45
C VAL A 87 5.26 5.03 1.00
N VAL A 88 5.01 3.89 1.64
CA VAL A 88 5.54 2.60 1.21
C VAL A 88 4.36 1.74 0.76
N SER A 89 4.40 1.31 -0.50
CA SER A 89 3.38 0.48 -1.12
C SER A 89 3.94 -0.92 -1.33
N LEU A 90 3.27 -1.93 -0.79
CA LEU A 90 3.67 -3.33 -0.90
C LEU A 90 2.73 -4.04 -1.87
N GLY A 91 3.29 -4.65 -2.91
CA GLY A 91 2.55 -5.51 -3.82
C GLY A 91 2.71 -6.99 -3.46
N CYS A 92 1.80 -7.81 -3.99
CA CYS A 92 1.81 -9.26 -3.82
C CYS A 92 2.60 -9.98 -4.93
N GLY A 93 3.35 -9.24 -5.74
CA GLY A 93 4.12 -9.75 -6.84
C GLY A 93 3.55 -9.36 -8.20
N LYS A 94 4.44 -9.15 -9.18
CA LYS A 94 4.07 -8.83 -10.55
C LYS A 94 3.86 -10.12 -11.34
N SER A 95 2.60 -10.40 -11.68
CA SER A 95 2.23 -11.47 -12.61
C SER A 95 2.33 -10.96 -14.05
N SER A 96 3.03 -11.67 -14.93
CA SER A 96 3.05 -11.39 -16.36
C SER A 96 1.80 -12.00 -17.00
N TYR A 97 0.65 -11.34 -16.84
CA TYR A 97 -0.66 -11.89 -17.20
C TYR A 97 -0.70 -12.45 -18.64
N GLY A 98 -0.47 -13.75 -18.77
CA GLY A 98 -0.69 -14.56 -19.94
C GLY A 98 -2.16 -14.96 -19.94
N GLY A 99 -2.97 -14.17 -20.66
CA GLY A 99 -4.43 -14.22 -20.68
C GLY A 99 -5.06 -15.58 -20.35
N ALA A 100 -5.95 -15.58 -19.37
CA ALA A 100 -6.64 -16.76 -18.91
C ALA A 100 -7.31 -17.52 -20.07
N LYS A 101 -7.05 -18.83 -20.17
CA LYS A 101 -7.77 -19.75 -21.06
C LYS A 101 -9.13 -20.10 -20.46
N SER A 102 -10.03 -19.13 -20.33
CA SER A 102 -11.42 -19.37 -19.97
C SER A 102 -12.34 -19.05 -21.14
N SER A 103 -13.48 -19.74 -21.22
CA SER A 103 -14.50 -19.52 -22.25
C SER A 103 -15.78 -18.94 -21.62
N GLY A 104 -16.51 -18.12 -22.39
CA GLY A 104 -17.79 -17.55 -21.96
C GLY A 104 -17.68 -16.40 -20.97
N THR A 105 -18.68 -16.22 -20.10
CA THR A 105 -18.79 -15.08 -19.16
C THR A 105 -17.65 -15.02 -18.15
N LEU A 106 -17.06 -16.17 -17.80
CA LEU A 106 -15.95 -16.27 -16.85
C LEU A 106 -14.67 -15.60 -17.37
N TYR A 107 -14.48 -15.59 -18.70
CA TYR A 107 -13.41 -14.84 -19.36
C TYR A 107 -13.55 -13.34 -19.15
N TRP A 108 -14.75 -12.79 -19.31
CA TRP A 108 -14.98 -11.36 -19.12
C TRP A 108 -14.82 -10.93 -17.67
N VAL A 109 -15.21 -11.78 -16.71
CA VAL A 109 -14.94 -11.54 -15.28
C VAL A 109 -13.45 -11.55 -15.00
N SER A 110 -12.68 -12.52 -15.50
CA SER A 110 -11.22 -12.53 -15.34
C SER A 110 -10.54 -11.35 -16.03
N GLN A 111 -11.04 -10.91 -17.19
CA GLN A 111 -10.52 -9.72 -17.88
C GLN A 111 -10.85 -8.42 -17.13
N LEU A 112 -12.05 -8.30 -16.53
CA LEU A 112 -12.41 -7.15 -15.69
C LEU A 112 -11.58 -7.11 -14.41
N MET A 113 -11.33 -8.26 -13.78
CA MET A 113 -10.36 -8.39 -12.69
C MET A 113 -8.98 -7.94 -13.17
N ALA A 114 -8.47 -8.46 -14.29
CA ALA A 114 -7.16 -8.09 -14.82
C ALA A 114 -7.03 -6.58 -15.14
N ILE A 115 -8.09 -5.93 -15.62
CA ILE A 115 -8.13 -4.49 -15.88
C ILE A 115 -8.17 -3.68 -14.58
N ALA A 116 -8.95 -4.12 -13.58
CA ALA A 116 -8.96 -3.53 -12.24
C ALA A 116 -7.64 -3.75 -11.48
N VAL A 117 -6.88 -4.78 -11.86
CA VAL A 117 -5.57 -5.18 -11.34
C VAL A 117 -4.42 -4.40 -12.00
N SER A 118 -4.64 -3.31 -12.73
CA SER A 118 -3.54 -2.44 -13.18
C SER A 118 -2.95 -1.61 -12.02
N THR A 119 -2.39 -2.30 -11.04
CA THR A 119 -1.63 -1.77 -9.90
C THR A 119 -0.49 -0.88 -10.36
N GLU A 120 0.08 -1.17 -11.55
CA GLU A 120 1.14 -0.40 -12.20
C GLU A 120 0.67 1.00 -12.64
N LYS A 121 -0.52 1.16 -13.24
CA LYS A 121 -1.05 2.50 -13.59
C LYS A 121 -1.28 3.36 -12.34
N VAL A 122 -1.78 2.74 -11.27
CA VAL A 122 -1.93 3.43 -9.98
C VAL A 122 -0.55 3.78 -9.41
N HIS A 123 0.43 2.88 -9.51
CA HIS A 123 1.81 3.13 -9.11
C HIS A 123 2.40 4.34 -9.86
N GLU A 124 2.28 4.40 -11.19
CA GLU A 124 2.75 5.53 -12.00
C GLU A 124 2.08 6.85 -11.60
N SER A 125 0.75 6.83 -11.41
CA SER A 125 -0.02 8.00 -11.00
C SER A 125 0.38 8.48 -9.60
N VAL A 126 0.54 7.56 -8.65
CA VAL A 126 1.01 7.86 -7.30
C VAL A 126 2.44 8.36 -7.32
N ARG A 127 3.32 7.79 -8.15
CA ARG A 127 4.72 8.22 -8.29
C ARG A 127 4.80 9.67 -8.79
N ALA A 128 4.01 10.02 -9.81
CA ALA A 128 3.94 11.39 -10.31
C ALA A 128 3.38 12.36 -9.24
N LEU A 129 2.31 11.98 -8.55
CA LEU A 129 1.71 12.79 -7.49
C LEU A 129 2.69 13.02 -6.33
N THR A 130 3.30 11.94 -5.82
CA THR A 130 4.22 11.99 -4.68
C THR A 130 5.49 12.77 -5.01
N HIS A 131 6.00 12.65 -6.25
CA HIS A 131 7.08 13.50 -6.73
C HIS A 131 6.71 15.00 -6.68
N ASN A 132 5.53 15.37 -7.19
CA ASN A 132 5.07 16.77 -7.17
C ASN A 132 4.81 17.30 -5.76
N LEU A 133 4.40 16.42 -4.83
CA LEU A 133 4.15 16.77 -3.43
C LEU A 133 5.39 16.64 -2.54
N ASN A 134 6.55 16.26 -3.10
CA ASN A 134 7.78 16.00 -2.37
C ASN A 134 7.60 14.98 -1.23
N ILE A 135 6.88 13.89 -1.51
CA ILE A 135 6.65 12.76 -0.62
C ILE A 135 7.60 11.64 -1.02
N ASN A 136 8.34 11.07 -0.06
CA ASN A 136 9.16 9.89 -0.34
C ASN A 136 8.23 8.71 -0.69
N TYR A 137 8.36 8.14 -1.89
CA TYR A 137 7.51 7.04 -2.32
C TYR A 137 8.32 5.82 -2.71
N TRP A 138 7.97 4.67 -2.15
CA TRP A 138 8.62 3.40 -2.39
C TRP A 138 7.56 2.35 -2.77
N ARG A 139 7.86 1.53 -3.79
CA ARG A 139 7.03 0.39 -4.20
C ARG A 139 7.87 -0.87 -4.14
N ILE A 140 7.49 -1.80 -3.27
CA ILE A 140 8.08 -3.13 -3.16
C ILE A 140 7.13 -4.10 -3.83
N ASP A 141 7.53 -4.63 -4.98
CA ASP A 141 6.67 -5.50 -5.79
C ASP A 141 7.54 -6.43 -6.64
N PRO A 142 7.99 -7.57 -6.08
CA PRO A 142 8.90 -8.49 -6.77
C PRO A 142 8.21 -9.19 -7.94
N ASP A 143 8.97 -9.57 -8.97
CA ASP A 143 8.41 -10.39 -10.06
C ASP A 143 8.07 -11.80 -9.55
N GLU A 144 6.97 -12.37 -10.04
CA GLU A 144 6.60 -13.74 -9.67
C GLU A 144 7.50 -14.76 -10.41
N PRO A 145 8.17 -15.69 -9.70
CA PRO A 145 9.14 -16.61 -10.30
C PRO A 145 8.55 -17.72 -11.16
N SER A 146 7.24 -17.99 -11.07
CA SER A 146 6.62 -19.24 -11.53
C SER A 146 5.59 -19.09 -12.68
N GLY A 147 5.60 -17.97 -13.39
CA GLY A 147 4.48 -17.57 -14.26
C GLY A 147 3.29 -17.07 -13.43
N ASP A 148 2.11 -16.90 -14.02
CA ASP A 148 0.94 -16.39 -13.30
C ASP A 148 0.42 -17.40 -12.28
N ALA A 149 0.66 -17.19 -10.98
CA ALA A 149 -0.11 -17.89 -9.95
C ALA A 149 -1.59 -17.52 -10.06
N ALA A 150 -2.43 -18.53 -9.92
CA ALA A 150 -3.83 -18.31 -9.64
C ALA A 150 -3.99 -17.71 -8.23
N LEU A 151 -5.07 -16.96 -8.00
CA LEU A 151 -5.34 -16.30 -6.72
C LEU A 151 -5.48 -17.30 -5.55
N ASP A 152 -5.93 -18.52 -5.83
CA ASP A 152 -6.12 -19.63 -4.89
C ASP A 152 -4.90 -20.58 -4.79
N GLU A 153 -3.75 -20.19 -5.32
CA GLU A 153 -2.54 -21.01 -5.25
C GLU A 153 -2.08 -21.22 -3.80
N SER A 154 -2.17 -22.47 -3.33
CA SER A 154 -1.85 -22.83 -1.94
C SER A 154 -0.82 -23.95 -1.82
N SER A 155 -0.18 -24.37 -2.92
CA SER A 155 0.77 -25.48 -2.88
C SER A 155 2.04 -25.08 -2.09
N PRO A 156 2.51 -25.92 -1.16
CA PRO A 156 3.71 -25.61 -0.36
C PRO A 156 4.95 -25.32 -1.22
N GLY A 157 5.09 -26.02 -2.35
CA GLY A 157 6.17 -25.84 -3.30
C GLY A 157 6.18 -24.44 -3.92
N ARG A 158 5.02 -23.96 -4.41
CA ARG A 158 4.93 -22.61 -5.00
C ARG A 158 5.05 -21.51 -3.97
N ILE A 159 4.46 -21.67 -2.78
CA ILE A 159 4.67 -20.71 -1.68
C ILE A 159 6.15 -20.62 -1.32
N THR A 160 6.87 -21.74 -1.32
CA THR A 160 8.32 -21.75 -1.06
C THR A 160 9.08 -21.04 -2.17
N ALA A 161 8.73 -21.26 -3.44
CA ALA A 161 9.33 -20.57 -4.58
C ALA A 161 9.10 -19.05 -4.52
N MET A 162 7.87 -18.59 -4.25
CA MET A 162 7.53 -17.17 -4.09
C MET A 162 8.33 -16.51 -2.95
N ARG A 163 8.48 -17.20 -1.81
CA ARG A 163 9.31 -16.72 -0.69
C ARG A 163 10.78 -16.60 -1.09
N GLN A 164 11.30 -17.56 -1.85
CA GLN A 164 12.69 -17.54 -2.31
C GLN A 164 12.93 -16.38 -3.28
N ALA A 165 12.06 -16.18 -4.26
CA ALA A 165 12.15 -15.04 -5.17
C ALA A 165 12.03 -13.69 -4.46
N THR A 166 11.16 -13.60 -3.45
CA THR A 166 11.07 -12.40 -2.60
C THR A 166 12.41 -12.15 -1.88
N ARG A 167 13.06 -13.18 -1.34
CA ARG A 167 14.37 -13.02 -0.68
C ARG A 167 15.45 -12.54 -1.65
N GLU A 168 15.49 -13.09 -2.86
CA GLU A 168 16.44 -12.70 -3.90
C GLU A 168 16.21 -11.25 -4.35
N TYR A 169 14.95 -10.84 -4.50
CA TYR A 169 14.58 -9.45 -4.75
C TYR A 169 15.07 -8.54 -3.62
N LEU A 170 14.82 -8.89 -2.35
CA LEU A 170 15.25 -8.07 -1.21
C LEU A 170 16.78 -7.95 -1.14
N GLN A 171 17.52 -9.02 -1.44
CA GLN A 171 18.98 -9.00 -1.47
C GLN A 171 19.50 -8.10 -2.59
N SER A 172 18.93 -8.23 -3.79
CA SER A 172 19.32 -7.46 -4.97
C SER A 172 19.00 -5.96 -4.85
N ASN A 173 17.98 -5.61 -4.06
CA ASN A 173 17.55 -4.23 -3.82
C ASN A 173 17.89 -3.72 -2.40
N SER A 174 18.84 -4.37 -1.73
CA SER A 174 19.20 -4.07 -0.32
C SER A 174 19.55 -2.59 -0.08
N ALA A 175 20.29 -1.95 -0.99
CA ALA A 175 20.64 -0.54 -0.86
C ALA A 175 19.42 0.38 -0.93
N GLU A 176 18.45 0.08 -1.80
CA GLU A 176 17.20 0.84 -1.92
C GLU A 176 16.34 0.66 -0.65
N LEU A 177 16.25 -0.57 -0.16
CA LEU A 177 15.55 -0.90 1.08
C LEU A 177 16.17 -0.22 2.30
N ASP A 178 17.50 -0.13 2.35
CA ASP A 178 18.21 0.60 3.40
C ASP A 178 17.85 2.10 3.35
N GLN A 179 17.81 2.71 2.16
CA GLN A 179 17.38 4.11 1.99
C GLN A 179 15.93 4.33 2.43
N MET A 180 15.03 3.42 2.07
CA MET A 180 13.64 3.44 2.52
C MET A 180 13.55 3.34 4.06
N CYS A 181 14.26 2.37 4.66
CA CYS A 181 14.28 2.18 6.11
C CYS A 181 14.81 3.43 6.82
N LEU A 182 15.86 4.04 6.28
CA LEU A 182 16.37 5.31 6.78
C LEU A 182 15.28 6.37 6.70
N ALA A 183 14.71 6.66 5.52
CA ALA A 183 13.66 7.66 5.37
C ALA A 183 12.50 7.48 6.36
N LEU A 184 12.07 6.24 6.61
CA LEU A 184 11.06 5.94 7.63
C LEU A 184 11.56 6.26 9.05
N LEU A 185 12.74 5.81 9.44
CA LEU A 185 13.32 6.07 10.77
C LEU A 185 13.45 7.57 11.04
N GLN A 186 13.86 8.34 10.04
CA GLN A 186 13.95 9.80 10.09
C GLN A 186 12.60 10.46 10.40
N LEU A 187 11.48 9.85 9.97
CA LEU A 187 10.12 10.32 10.19
C LEU A 187 9.48 9.82 11.49
N THR A 188 10.09 8.86 12.21
CA THR A 188 9.53 8.36 13.48
C THR A 188 9.75 9.31 14.66
N TRP A 189 10.74 10.21 14.59
CA TRP A 189 11.14 11.14 15.66
C TRP A 189 11.37 10.43 17.01
N HIS A 190 11.54 9.10 17.00
CA HIS A 190 11.61 8.29 18.21
C HIS A 190 13.05 8.22 18.72
N PRO A 191 13.32 8.47 20.02
CA PRO A 191 14.69 8.46 20.57
C PRO A 191 15.46 7.15 20.32
N SER A 192 14.78 6.00 20.35
CA SER A 192 15.43 4.72 20.06
C SER A 192 15.78 4.55 18.57
N ALA A 193 15.08 5.24 17.66
CA ALA A 193 15.41 5.22 16.23
C ALA A 193 16.83 5.77 16.00
N PHE A 194 17.23 6.83 16.73
CA PHE A 194 18.60 7.35 16.64
C PHE A 194 19.66 6.33 17.03
N SER A 195 19.41 5.51 18.06
CA SER A 195 20.33 4.44 18.48
C SER A 195 20.45 3.34 17.41
N THR A 196 19.33 2.98 16.78
CA THR A 196 19.27 2.00 15.69
C THR A 196 19.98 2.52 14.45
N ILE A 197 19.72 3.76 14.03
CA ILE A 197 20.39 4.38 12.89
C ILE A 197 21.92 4.46 13.14
N ASN A 198 22.34 4.88 14.35
CA ASN A 198 23.76 4.91 14.73
C ASN A 198 24.42 3.52 14.71
N SER A 199 23.68 2.45 15.02
CA SER A 199 24.20 1.07 14.95
C SER A 199 24.31 0.58 13.50
N LEU A 200 23.34 0.91 12.66
CA LEU A 200 23.33 0.55 11.23
C LEU A 200 24.47 1.23 10.49
N LEU A 201 24.70 2.52 10.72
CA LEU A 201 25.83 3.27 10.17
C LEU A 201 27.21 2.69 10.50
N LYS A 202 27.35 2.01 11.65
CA LYS A 202 28.61 1.39 12.06
C LYS A 202 28.87 0.05 11.36
N LYS A 203 27.84 -0.59 10.81
CA LYS A 203 27.89 -1.94 10.25
C LYS A 203 28.05 -1.99 8.73
N SER A 204 27.78 -0.89 8.04
CA SER A 204 27.82 -0.81 6.58
C SER A 204 28.63 0.39 6.12
N SER A 205 29.22 0.29 4.92
CA SER A 205 29.79 1.42 4.17
C SER A 205 28.69 2.34 3.63
N LEU A 206 27.69 2.66 4.46
CA LEU A 206 26.57 3.50 4.11
C LEU A 206 27.13 4.90 3.82
N GLN A 207 27.11 5.23 2.53
CA GLN A 207 27.77 6.38 1.89
C GLN A 207 27.47 7.68 2.64
N SER A 208 28.40 8.63 2.53
CA SER A 208 28.40 9.98 3.12
C SER A 208 27.06 10.71 3.14
N ASP A 209 26.15 10.38 2.23
CA ASP A 209 24.83 11.00 2.12
C ASP A 209 23.89 10.60 3.27
N VAL A 210 24.03 9.40 3.84
CA VAL A 210 23.23 8.98 5.01
C VAL A 210 23.71 9.67 6.28
N GLN A 211 25.02 9.83 6.44
CA GLN A 211 25.58 10.65 7.53
C GLN A 211 25.13 12.12 7.40
N ARG A 212 25.11 12.68 6.18
CA ARG A 212 24.64 14.04 5.93
C ARG A 212 23.14 14.20 6.24
N ALA A 213 22.31 13.22 5.86
CA ALA A 213 20.88 13.22 6.17
C ALA A 213 20.62 13.13 7.69
N MET A 214 21.43 12.35 8.41
CA MET A 214 21.36 12.30 9.88
C MET A 214 21.77 13.60 10.56
N GLN A 215 22.83 14.26 10.09
CA GLN A 215 23.21 15.57 10.63
C GLN A 215 22.07 16.57 10.45
N GLN A 216 21.40 16.57 9.30
CA GLN A 216 20.23 17.41 9.07
C GLN A 216 19.08 17.09 10.02
N LEU A 217 18.84 15.82 10.37
CA LEU A 217 17.80 15.46 11.34
C LEU A 217 18.12 15.85 12.77
N ILE A 218 19.36 15.67 13.20
CA ILE A 218 19.79 16.09 14.53
C ILE A 218 19.65 17.60 14.66
N VAL A 219 20.08 18.36 13.63
CA VAL A 219 19.92 19.81 13.57
C VAL A 219 18.44 20.20 13.58
N ASN A 220 17.61 19.60 12.72
CA ASN A 220 16.18 19.90 12.67
C ASN A 220 15.46 19.58 13.99
N HIS A 221 15.84 18.50 14.67
CA HIS A 221 15.31 18.15 15.99
C HIS A 221 15.72 19.16 17.06
N ALA A 222 16.97 19.64 17.05
CA ALA A 222 17.44 20.69 17.97
C ALA A 222 16.70 22.02 17.73
N THR A 223 16.53 22.41 16.47
CA THR A 223 15.82 23.65 16.09
C THR A 223 14.33 23.59 16.43
N GLN A 224 13.67 22.45 16.24
CA GLN A 224 12.26 22.27 16.59
C GLN A 224 12.02 22.33 18.10
N ARG A 225 12.92 21.75 18.92
CA ARG A 225 12.83 21.88 20.39
C ARG A 225 12.94 23.32 20.86
N GLN A 226 13.83 24.10 20.25
CA GLN A 226 14.01 25.52 20.58
C GLN A 226 12.83 26.41 20.15
N LEU A 227 11.97 25.95 19.24
CA LEU A 227 10.76 26.66 18.81
C LEU A 227 9.51 26.26 19.60
N SER A 228 9.57 25.16 20.36
CA SER A 228 8.49 24.65 21.22
C SER A 228 8.64 25.04 22.70
N GLU A 229 9.72 25.73 23.05
CA GLU A 229 9.99 26.35 24.36
C GLU A 229 9.82 27.87 24.24
#